data_AF-A0A2V9Z9X9-F1
#
_entry.id   AF-A0A2V9Z9X9-F1
#
_cell.length_a   1.000
_cell.length_b   1.000
_cell.length_c   1.000
_cell.angle_alpha   90.00
_cell.angle_beta   90.00
_cell.angle_gamma   90.00
#
_symmetry.space_group_name_H-M   'P 1'
#
loop_
_entity.id
_entity.type
_entity.pdbx_description
1 polymer ?
#
loop_
_entity_poly.entity_id
_entity_poly.type
_entity_poly.pdbx_seq_one_letter_code
_entity_poly.pdbx_strand_id
1 'polypeptide(L)'
;MIAVSALLIALGFFLAPSFRQGMSVAADTLDYASWSHRDNSTGEREPERLRINAERERDARMLAYLAIHEDRLDLAAQDADHAVAIDPRWTWVYYVLIYRGTKNWSSRPNLQTALWAKKLREWDPQNAVNYLVDADTNYRITEKNQVLDGKRPRGRYVRYVDQRTGNRPWMEMMARAFDAPKYNSYFQERFDLERDVARQLGSDRPLRLTISMMSHPLPSVIGCSRYERFILSNATNPPDLVQQTRRVIAFGERMMAADTEFEQFIGRSVALDGYKKLQPMAAPADQAFLGARIVQLEIMQHARIGSGITLALAMNARIVETCFVLILLAAMTMAASAAVFIFRRMRKSRAIGIVSYAAVGIMLLASIVAFVAYLPYSQLVAQAMDSRTPVKVGLPLLGTLGSFGMTFLYSVKAHVYGWSILLALLSLAGLWLVVRQFRKPPARPAVVSAG
;
A
#
# COMPACT_ATOMS: atom_id res chain seq x y z
N MET A 1 41.39 18.02 4.98
CA MET A 1 41.36 16.55 5.17
C MET A 1 40.06 16.10 5.81
N ILE A 2 39.68 16.59 7.00
CA ILE A 2 38.46 16.16 7.72
C ILE A 2 37.17 16.20 6.86
N ALA A 3 36.90 17.28 6.13
CA ALA A 3 35.71 17.34 5.27
C ALA A 3 35.76 16.42 4.05
N VAL A 4 36.96 16.15 3.51
CA VAL A 4 37.11 15.19 2.43
C VAL A 4 36.80 13.79 2.96
N SER A 5 37.33 13.44 4.13
CA SER A 5 37.00 12.19 4.82
C SER A 5 35.51 12.07 5.13
N ALA A 6 34.88 13.11 5.67
CA ALA A 6 33.44 13.13 5.96
C ALA A 6 32.58 12.96 4.70
N LEU A 7 32.94 13.63 3.61
CA LEU A 7 32.29 13.46 2.31
C LEU A 7 32.45 12.05 1.78
N LEU A 8 33.67 11.48 1.83
CA LEU A 8 33.93 10.11 1.41
C LEU A 8 33.13 9.09 2.23
N ILE A 9 32.99 9.29 3.54
CA ILE A 9 32.16 8.43 4.40
C ILE A 9 30.69 8.57 4.00
N ALA A 10 30.19 9.80 3.80
CA ALA A 10 28.82 10.03 3.36
C ALA A 10 28.53 9.36 2.01
N LEU A 11 29.46 9.44 1.06
CA LEU A 11 29.39 8.74 -0.22
C LEU A 11 29.48 7.21 -0.05
N GLY A 12 30.26 6.74 0.93
CA GLY A 12 30.37 5.32 1.28
C GLY A 12 29.04 4.70 1.68
N PHE A 13 28.14 5.44 2.32
CA PHE A 13 26.77 4.96 2.60
C PHE A 13 26.01 4.57 1.33
N PHE A 14 26.20 5.27 0.20
CA PHE A 14 25.56 4.91 -1.07
C PHE A 14 26.07 3.60 -1.67
N LEU A 15 27.16 3.01 -1.15
CA LEU A 15 27.58 1.67 -1.53
C LEU A 15 26.76 0.59 -0.81
N ALA A 16 26.17 0.91 0.36
CA ALA A 16 25.33 -0.02 1.11
C ALA A 16 23.96 -0.22 0.39
N PRO A 17 23.57 -1.46 0.06
CA PRO A 17 22.28 -1.73 -0.60
C PRO A 17 21.08 -1.20 0.17
N SER A 18 21.04 -1.39 1.50
CA SER A 18 19.95 -0.92 2.34
C SER A 18 19.84 0.61 2.37
N PHE A 19 20.96 1.34 2.31
CA PHE A 19 20.92 2.79 2.23
C PHE A 19 20.37 3.27 0.90
N ARG A 20 20.83 2.69 -0.23
CA ARG A 20 20.29 2.99 -1.56
C ARG A 20 18.80 2.71 -1.64
N GLN A 21 18.36 1.59 -1.07
CA GLN A 21 16.96 1.22 -0.99
C GLN A 21 16.15 2.26 -0.18
N GLY A 22 16.64 2.69 0.99
CA GLY A 22 15.99 3.72 1.79
C GLY A 22 15.88 5.07 1.07
N MET A 23 16.92 5.47 0.34
CA MET A 23 16.89 6.68 -0.49
C MET A 23 15.92 6.53 -1.67
N SER A 24 15.85 5.35 -2.30
CA SER A 24 14.87 5.06 -3.37
C SER A 24 13.44 5.17 -2.85
N VAL A 25 13.14 4.58 -1.68
CA VAL A 25 11.81 4.67 -1.08
C VAL A 25 11.43 6.13 -0.79
N ALA A 26 12.36 6.92 -0.23
CA ALA A 26 12.11 8.34 0.03
C ALA A 26 11.97 9.18 -1.25
N ALA A 27 12.69 8.82 -2.31
CA ALA A 27 12.54 9.46 -3.63
C ALA A 27 11.18 9.13 -4.26
N ASP A 28 10.81 7.85 -4.25
CA ASP A 28 9.52 7.37 -4.77
C ASP A 28 8.35 8.03 -4.00
N THR A 29 8.48 8.29 -2.68
CA THR A 29 7.42 8.95 -1.91
C THR A 29 7.23 10.43 -2.22
N LEU A 30 8.29 11.11 -2.63
CA LEU A 30 8.21 12.50 -3.07
C LEU A 30 7.69 12.61 -4.51
N ASP A 31 7.89 11.58 -5.32
CA ASP A 31 7.29 11.47 -6.64
C ASP A 31 5.84 10.98 -6.53
N TYR A 32 4.92 11.91 -6.24
CA TYR A 32 3.48 11.64 -6.17
C TYR A 32 2.93 11.00 -7.46
N ALA A 33 3.56 11.22 -8.62
CA ALA A 33 3.15 10.58 -9.87
C ALA A 33 3.38 9.06 -9.79
N SER A 34 4.51 8.61 -9.24
CA SER A 34 4.80 7.19 -8.98
C SER A 34 3.84 6.51 -7.98
N TRP A 35 3.19 7.31 -7.12
CA TRP A 35 2.19 6.88 -6.13
C TRP A 35 0.77 6.82 -6.65
N SER A 36 0.37 7.83 -7.44
CA SER A 36 -1.02 8.03 -7.87
C SER A 36 -1.32 7.47 -9.26
N HIS A 37 -0.29 7.24 -10.07
CA HIS A 37 -0.32 6.49 -11.32
C HIS A 37 0.85 5.49 -11.29
N ARG A 38 0.66 4.19 -11.54
CA ARG A 38 0.60 3.61 -12.90
C ARG A 38 1.64 4.18 -13.87
N ASP A 39 2.74 4.72 -13.36
CA ASP A 39 3.79 5.24 -14.21
C ASP A 39 4.81 4.14 -14.51
N ASN A 40 4.73 3.64 -15.74
CA ASN A 40 5.72 2.77 -16.38
C ASN A 40 7.06 3.49 -16.65
N SER A 41 7.31 4.66 -16.05
CA SER A 41 8.34 5.60 -16.49
C SER A 41 9.73 5.39 -15.89
N THR A 42 9.94 4.47 -14.94
CA THR A 42 11.27 4.31 -14.33
C THR A 42 11.76 2.86 -14.28
N GLY A 43 12.34 2.39 -15.39
CA GLY A 43 13.46 1.44 -15.35
C GLY A 43 13.16 -0.06 -15.44
N GLU A 44 11.90 -0.48 -15.42
CA GLU A 44 11.55 -1.78 -15.98
C GLU A 44 11.50 -1.63 -17.51
N ARG A 45 12.14 -2.55 -18.22
CA ARG A 45 12.05 -2.63 -19.70
C ARG A 45 10.58 -2.45 -20.09
N GLU A 46 10.28 -1.55 -21.03
CA GLU A 46 8.92 -1.19 -21.46
C GLU A 46 7.98 -2.41 -21.35
N PRO A 47 6.82 -2.33 -20.65
CA PRO A 47 5.97 -3.49 -20.39
C PRO A 47 5.61 -4.28 -21.66
N GLU A 48 5.61 -3.62 -22.81
CA GLU A 48 5.50 -4.25 -24.12
C GLU A 48 6.66 -5.21 -24.44
N ARG A 49 7.91 -4.85 -24.15
CA ARG A 49 9.06 -5.76 -24.30
C ARG A 49 8.97 -6.94 -23.35
N LEU A 50 8.50 -6.73 -22.12
CA LEU A 50 8.27 -7.83 -21.18
C LEU A 50 7.18 -8.77 -21.70
N ARG A 51 6.09 -8.22 -22.24
CA ARG A 51 5.02 -8.99 -22.88
C ARG A 51 5.53 -9.83 -24.05
N ILE A 52 6.19 -9.20 -25.02
CA ILE A 52 6.75 -9.89 -26.20
C ILE A 52 7.69 -11.03 -25.79
N ASN A 53 8.57 -10.78 -24.81
CA ASN A 53 9.48 -11.82 -24.31
C ASN A 53 8.71 -12.94 -23.60
N ALA A 54 7.73 -12.60 -22.76
CA ALA A 54 6.93 -13.58 -22.03
C ALA A 54 6.10 -14.45 -22.97
N GLU A 55 5.53 -13.88 -24.04
CA GLU A 55 4.83 -14.64 -25.08
C GLU A 55 5.78 -15.58 -25.83
N ARG A 56 6.95 -15.07 -26.21
CA ARG A 56 7.98 -15.86 -26.91
C ARG A 56 8.50 -17.02 -26.08
N GLU A 57 8.74 -16.78 -24.79
CA GLU A 57 9.27 -17.76 -23.83
C GLU A 57 8.17 -18.63 -23.21
N ARG A 58 6.90 -18.34 -23.49
CA ARG A 58 5.73 -18.93 -22.82
C ARG A 58 5.83 -18.81 -21.28
N ASP A 59 6.29 -17.66 -20.79
CA ASP A 59 6.36 -17.34 -19.36
C ASP A 59 4.97 -16.91 -18.85
N ALA A 60 4.18 -17.92 -18.43
CA ALA A 60 2.85 -17.71 -17.86
C ALA A 60 2.86 -16.80 -16.62
N ARG A 61 3.94 -16.83 -15.83
CA ARG A 61 4.08 -16.00 -14.62
C ARG A 61 4.21 -14.53 -15.00
N MET A 62 5.08 -14.21 -15.95
CA MET A 62 5.24 -12.83 -16.41
C MET A 62 3.96 -12.31 -17.06
N LEU A 63 3.25 -13.13 -17.84
CA LEU A 63 1.94 -12.76 -18.40
C LEU A 63 0.89 -12.50 -17.31
N ALA A 64 0.83 -13.35 -16.27
CA ALA A 64 -0.04 -13.14 -15.11
C ALA A 64 0.30 -11.83 -14.37
N TYR A 65 1.60 -11.51 -14.21
CA TYR A 65 2.06 -10.26 -13.65
C TYR A 65 1.64 -9.05 -14.49
N LEU A 66 1.84 -9.11 -15.81
CA LEU A 66 1.43 -8.05 -16.73
C LEU A 66 -0.08 -7.84 -16.69
N ALA A 67 -0.89 -8.91 -16.62
CA ALA A 67 -2.34 -8.81 -16.54
C ALA A 67 -2.83 -8.02 -15.31
N ILE A 68 -2.24 -8.25 -14.13
CA ILE A 68 -2.67 -7.55 -12.90
C ILE A 68 -2.27 -6.07 -12.89
N HIS A 69 -1.18 -5.72 -13.58
CA HIS A 69 -0.62 -4.36 -13.63
C HIS A 69 -1.04 -3.53 -14.86
N GLU A 70 -1.48 -4.16 -15.95
CA GLU A 70 -1.85 -3.47 -17.20
C GLU A 70 -3.16 -2.70 -17.04
N ASP A 71 -3.16 -1.41 -17.38
CA ASP A 71 -4.28 -0.50 -17.17
C ASP A 71 -5.48 -0.78 -18.05
N ARG A 72 -5.19 -1.14 -19.30
CA ARG A 72 -6.16 -1.45 -20.35
C ARG A 72 -6.76 -2.83 -20.06
N LEU A 73 -8.03 -2.85 -19.66
CA LEU A 73 -8.70 -4.10 -19.24
C LEU A 73 -8.77 -5.15 -20.35
N ASP A 74 -8.86 -4.72 -21.61
CA ASP A 74 -8.84 -5.57 -22.79
C ASP A 74 -7.48 -6.27 -22.96
N LEU A 75 -6.38 -5.53 -22.81
CA LEU A 75 -5.05 -6.12 -22.93
C LEU A 75 -4.68 -6.95 -21.70
N ALA A 76 -5.07 -6.50 -20.51
CA ALA A 76 -4.97 -7.30 -19.29
C ALA A 76 -5.72 -8.64 -19.41
N ALA A 77 -6.87 -8.64 -20.11
CA ALA A 77 -7.62 -9.86 -20.39
C ALA A 77 -6.86 -10.82 -21.30
N GLN A 78 -6.21 -10.30 -22.34
CA GLN A 78 -5.42 -11.09 -23.29
C GLN A 78 -4.21 -11.72 -22.56
N ASP A 79 -3.48 -10.91 -21.78
CA ASP A 79 -2.36 -11.39 -20.97
C ASP A 79 -2.81 -12.49 -19.98
N ALA A 80 -3.96 -12.30 -19.32
CA ALA A 80 -4.54 -13.30 -18.43
C ALA A 80 -4.97 -14.59 -19.15
N ASP A 81 -5.66 -14.47 -20.29
CA ASP A 81 -6.10 -15.60 -21.09
C ASP A 81 -4.88 -16.41 -21.60
N HIS A 82 -3.81 -15.74 -22.03
CA HIS A 82 -2.56 -16.39 -22.42
C HIS A 82 -1.87 -17.07 -21.24
N ALA A 83 -1.77 -16.41 -20.08
CA ALA A 83 -1.19 -17.00 -18.88
C ALA A 83 -1.92 -18.29 -18.46
N VAL A 84 -3.26 -18.26 -18.45
CA VAL A 84 -4.11 -19.40 -18.07
C VAL A 84 -4.05 -20.52 -19.12
N ALA A 85 -3.93 -20.18 -20.40
CA ALA A 85 -3.76 -21.17 -21.46
C ALA A 85 -2.44 -21.94 -21.36
N ILE A 86 -1.37 -21.30 -20.85
CA ILE A 86 -0.08 -21.95 -20.62
C ILE A 86 -0.10 -22.74 -19.30
N ASP A 87 -0.63 -22.15 -18.23
CA ASP A 87 -0.70 -22.77 -16.90
C ASP A 87 -2.01 -22.38 -16.18
N PRO A 88 -2.97 -23.32 -16.02
CA PRO A 88 -4.26 -23.06 -15.40
C PRO A 88 -4.19 -22.58 -13.94
N ARG A 89 -3.06 -22.71 -13.25
CA ARG A 89 -2.91 -22.21 -11.88
C ARG A 89 -3.10 -20.69 -11.79
N TRP A 90 -2.90 -19.97 -12.89
CA TRP A 90 -3.06 -18.52 -12.95
C TRP A 90 -4.52 -18.06 -13.05
N THR A 91 -5.51 -18.98 -13.03
CA THR A 91 -6.94 -18.61 -13.15
C THR A 91 -7.39 -17.60 -12.10
N TRP A 92 -6.75 -17.57 -10.92
CA TRP A 92 -7.03 -16.59 -9.88
C TRP A 92 -6.81 -15.13 -10.36
N VAL A 93 -6.00 -14.84 -11.38
CA VAL A 93 -5.79 -13.44 -11.85
C VAL A 93 -7.09 -12.79 -12.32
N TYR A 94 -8.06 -13.58 -12.81
CA TYR A 94 -9.38 -13.08 -13.17
C TYR A 94 -10.11 -12.43 -11.98
N TYR A 95 -9.86 -12.86 -10.75
CA TYR A 95 -10.38 -12.21 -9.55
C TYR A 95 -9.99 -10.72 -9.48
N VAL A 96 -8.72 -10.41 -9.77
CA VAL A 96 -8.20 -9.05 -9.78
C VAL A 96 -8.85 -8.25 -10.91
N LEU A 97 -9.00 -8.84 -12.10
CA LEU A 97 -9.64 -8.20 -13.25
C LEU A 97 -11.12 -7.90 -13.01
N ILE A 98 -11.87 -8.82 -12.38
CA ILE A 98 -13.28 -8.61 -12.02
C ILE A 98 -13.40 -7.37 -11.12
N TYR A 99 -12.60 -7.30 -10.05
CA TYR A 99 -12.65 -6.17 -9.13
C TYR A 99 -12.32 -4.83 -9.83
N ARG A 100 -11.29 -4.82 -10.67
CA ARG A 100 -10.91 -3.64 -11.47
C ARG A 100 -12.03 -3.24 -12.45
N GLY A 101 -12.67 -4.20 -13.11
CA GLY A 101 -13.82 -3.96 -13.99
C GLY A 101 -15.04 -3.38 -13.27
N THR A 102 -15.22 -3.72 -11.98
CA THR A 102 -16.32 -3.22 -11.15
C THR A 102 -16.03 -1.90 -10.41
N LYS A 103 -14.79 -1.41 -10.43
CA LYS A 103 -14.37 -0.21 -9.68
C LYS A 103 -14.97 1.09 -10.23
N ASN A 104 -15.30 1.14 -11.52
CA ASN A 104 -15.94 2.31 -12.13
C ASN A 104 -17.45 2.31 -11.81
N TRP A 105 -17.84 3.19 -10.87
CA TRP A 105 -19.21 3.45 -10.38
C TRP A 105 -20.30 3.60 -11.45
N SER A 106 -19.90 3.80 -12.72
CA SER A 106 -20.78 4.08 -13.85
C SER A 106 -21.17 2.84 -14.66
N SER A 107 -20.48 1.70 -14.57
CA SER A 107 -20.67 0.60 -15.54
C SER A 107 -21.40 -0.60 -14.92
N ARG A 108 -22.44 -1.09 -15.59
CA ARG A 108 -23.00 -2.42 -15.30
C ARG A 108 -21.89 -3.47 -15.48
N PRO A 109 -21.95 -4.64 -14.81
CA PRO A 109 -21.03 -5.74 -15.14
C PRO A 109 -21.09 -5.97 -16.64
N ASN A 110 -19.96 -5.83 -17.32
CA ASN A 110 -19.91 -6.10 -18.75
C ASN A 110 -19.88 -7.63 -18.94
N LEU A 111 -20.21 -8.10 -20.16
CA LEU A 111 -20.22 -9.54 -20.47
C LEU A 111 -18.89 -10.22 -20.07
N GLN A 112 -17.78 -9.48 -20.19
CA GLN A 112 -16.45 -9.94 -19.89
C GLN A 112 -16.24 -10.27 -18.40
N THR A 113 -16.70 -9.41 -17.47
CA THR A 113 -16.58 -9.71 -16.02
C THR A 113 -17.41 -10.93 -15.62
N ALA A 114 -18.56 -11.15 -16.27
CA ALA A 114 -19.37 -12.36 -16.04
C ALA A 114 -18.65 -13.63 -16.53
N LEU A 115 -17.96 -13.57 -17.68
CA LEU A 115 -17.15 -14.68 -18.19
C LEU A 115 -15.98 -15.01 -17.25
N TRP A 116 -15.27 -14.01 -16.75
CA TRP A 116 -14.21 -14.19 -15.77
C TRP A 116 -14.71 -14.79 -14.47
N ALA A 117 -15.85 -14.31 -13.94
CA ALA A 117 -16.46 -14.85 -12.73
C ALA A 117 -16.87 -16.32 -12.91
N LYS A 118 -17.33 -16.70 -14.11
CA LYS A 118 -17.62 -18.09 -14.47
C LYS A 118 -16.34 -18.94 -14.47
N LYS A 119 -15.29 -18.52 -15.18
CA LYS A 119 -13.98 -19.23 -15.21
C LYS A 119 -13.43 -19.46 -13.80
N LEU A 120 -13.45 -18.42 -12.96
CA LEU A 120 -12.95 -18.50 -11.59
C LEU A 120 -13.74 -19.47 -10.72
N ARG A 121 -15.07 -19.50 -10.86
CA ARG A 121 -15.94 -20.43 -10.13
C ARG A 121 -15.78 -21.88 -10.58
N GLU A 122 -15.56 -22.11 -11.87
CA GLU A 122 -15.28 -23.45 -12.38
C GLU A 122 -13.94 -23.98 -11.87
N TRP A 123 -12.94 -23.11 -11.71
CA TRP A 123 -11.62 -23.47 -11.21
C TRP A 123 -11.56 -23.64 -9.68
N ASP A 124 -12.22 -22.79 -8.90
CA ASP A 124 -12.25 -22.87 -7.42
C ASP A 124 -13.70 -22.82 -6.87
N PRO A 125 -14.55 -23.83 -7.16
CA PRO A 125 -15.99 -23.78 -6.85
C PRO A 125 -16.31 -23.75 -5.36
N GLN A 126 -15.36 -24.17 -4.53
CA GLN A 126 -15.52 -24.30 -3.08
C GLN A 126 -15.24 -22.99 -2.32
N ASN A 127 -14.72 -21.97 -3.00
CA ASN A 127 -14.25 -20.75 -2.37
C ASN A 127 -15.35 -19.72 -2.21
N ALA A 128 -15.54 -19.26 -0.96
CA ALA A 128 -16.48 -18.24 -0.56
C ALA A 128 -16.33 -16.94 -1.37
N VAL A 129 -15.10 -16.60 -1.77
CA VAL A 129 -14.79 -15.34 -2.43
C VAL A 129 -15.55 -15.18 -3.75
N ASN A 130 -15.83 -16.27 -4.48
CA ASN A 130 -16.66 -16.22 -5.69
C ASN A 130 -18.05 -15.63 -5.41
N TYR A 131 -18.67 -16.04 -4.30
CA TYR A 131 -19.98 -15.54 -3.89
C TYR A 131 -19.90 -14.14 -3.28
N LEU A 132 -18.79 -13.79 -2.62
CA LEU A 132 -18.58 -12.43 -2.09
C LEU A 132 -18.40 -11.39 -3.20
N VAL A 133 -17.73 -11.76 -4.29
CA VAL A 133 -17.61 -10.92 -5.50
C VAL A 133 -18.97 -10.69 -6.14
N ASP A 134 -19.77 -11.75 -6.29
CA ASP A 134 -21.15 -11.63 -6.78
C ASP A 134 -22.01 -10.76 -5.85
N ALA A 135 -21.87 -10.92 -4.53
CA ALA A 135 -22.57 -10.12 -3.56
C ALA A 135 -22.20 -8.63 -3.71
N ASP A 136 -20.91 -8.29 -3.77
CA ASP A 136 -20.47 -6.90 -3.97
C ASP A 136 -21.00 -6.31 -5.29
N THR A 137 -21.00 -7.12 -6.35
CA THR A 137 -21.54 -6.73 -7.66
C THR A 137 -23.04 -6.44 -7.58
N ASN A 138 -23.83 -7.34 -7.00
CA ASN A 138 -25.28 -7.15 -6.82
C ASN A 138 -25.60 -5.95 -5.92
N TYR A 139 -24.82 -5.76 -4.86
CA TYR A 139 -24.94 -4.60 -3.97
C TYR A 139 -24.77 -3.27 -4.73
N ARG A 140 -23.71 -3.16 -5.54
CA ARG A 140 -23.41 -1.95 -6.33
C ARG A 140 -24.49 -1.65 -7.37
N ILE A 141 -25.05 -2.67 -8.02
CA ILE A 141 -26.14 -2.50 -8.99
C ILE A 141 -27.37 -1.92 -8.29
N THR A 142 -27.75 -2.46 -7.14
CA THR A 142 -28.91 -1.97 -6.37
C THR A 142 -28.70 -0.54 -5.89
N GLU A 143 -27.52 -0.20 -5.37
CA GLU A 143 -27.19 1.17 -4.94
C GLU A 143 -27.31 2.17 -6.10
N LYS A 144 -26.77 1.82 -7.28
CA LYS A 144 -26.85 2.67 -8.48
C LYS A 144 -28.31 2.93 -8.89
N ASN A 145 -29.14 1.89 -8.90
CA ASN A 145 -30.55 2.03 -9.28
C ASN A 145 -31.31 2.93 -8.28
N GLN A 146 -31.04 2.81 -6.97
CA GLN A 146 -31.62 3.68 -5.95
C GLN A 146 -31.21 5.15 -6.10
N VAL A 147 -29.97 5.41 -6.54
CA VAL A 147 -29.49 6.77 -6.84
C VAL A 147 -30.19 7.36 -8.06
N LEU A 148 -30.42 6.56 -9.11
CA LEU A 148 -31.12 6.97 -10.32
C LEU A 148 -32.61 7.24 -10.07
N ASP A 149 -33.24 6.49 -9.17
CA ASP A 149 -34.67 6.62 -8.82
C ASP A 149 -34.99 7.80 -7.88
N GLY A 150 -34.01 8.66 -7.56
CA GLY A 150 -34.21 9.85 -6.70
C GLY A 150 -34.52 9.55 -5.22
N LYS A 151 -34.50 8.28 -4.80
CA LYS A 151 -34.81 7.84 -3.43
C LYS A 151 -33.60 7.95 -2.49
N ARG A 152 -32.90 9.09 -2.47
CA ARG A 152 -31.83 9.32 -1.48
C ARG A 152 -32.45 9.65 -0.10
N PRO A 153 -32.14 8.90 0.97
CA PRO A 153 -32.22 9.46 2.31
C PRO A 153 -31.19 10.58 2.39
N ARG A 154 -31.63 11.82 2.69
CA ARG A 154 -30.72 12.93 2.97
C ARG A 154 -30.00 12.64 4.29
N GLY A 155 -28.78 12.12 4.18
CA GLY A 155 -27.88 11.84 5.30
C GLY A 155 -26.57 11.26 4.79
N ARG A 156 -25.45 11.86 5.20
CA ARG A 156 -24.11 11.31 4.93
C ARG A 156 -24.09 9.92 5.59
N TYR A 157 -23.71 8.87 4.84
CA TYR A 157 -23.95 7.44 5.10
C TYR A 157 -25.35 6.98 4.71
N VAL A 158 -25.47 6.48 3.47
CA VAL A 158 -26.60 5.65 3.04
C VAL A 158 -26.83 4.61 4.13
N ARG A 159 -28.06 4.55 4.65
CA ARG A 159 -28.50 3.54 5.60
C ARG A 159 -28.41 2.19 4.89
N TYR A 160 -27.25 1.54 5.08
CA TYR A 160 -26.85 0.30 4.45
C TYR A 160 -27.88 -0.80 4.72
N VAL A 161 -28.51 -1.30 3.65
CA VAL A 161 -29.55 -2.32 3.69
C VAL A 161 -30.71 -1.88 4.59
N ASP A 162 -31.83 -1.45 4.01
CA ASP A 162 -33.08 -1.46 4.76
C ASP A 162 -33.29 -2.92 5.24
N GLN A 163 -33.07 -3.13 6.54
CA GLN A 163 -33.22 -4.40 7.23
C GLN A 163 -34.63 -4.98 7.04
N ARG A 164 -35.59 -4.20 6.53
CA ARG A 164 -36.96 -4.59 6.25
C ARG A 164 -37.28 -4.98 4.79
N THR A 165 -36.46 -4.67 3.76
CA THR A 165 -36.90 -4.81 2.34
C THR A 165 -35.99 -5.51 1.33
N GLY A 166 -34.90 -6.18 1.71
CA GLY A 166 -34.38 -7.28 0.88
C GLY A 166 -33.72 -6.92 -0.46
N ASN A 167 -32.40 -6.72 -0.44
CA ASN A 167 -31.59 -7.10 -1.60
C ASN A 167 -31.47 -8.63 -1.60
N ARG A 168 -32.54 -9.32 -2.02
CA ARG A 168 -32.62 -10.79 -2.05
C ARG A 168 -31.44 -11.41 -2.82
N PRO A 169 -31.04 -10.90 -4.00
CA PRO A 169 -29.84 -11.37 -4.69
C PRO A 169 -28.57 -11.26 -3.84
N TRP A 170 -28.33 -10.14 -3.15
CA TRP A 170 -27.19 -10.00 -2.25
C TRP A 170 -27.25 -11.01 -1.09
N MET A 171 -28.41 -11.16 -0.44
CA MET A 171 -28.58 -12.09 0.68
C MET A 171 -28.34 -13.54 0.27
N GLU A 172 -28.81 -13.94 -0.91
CA GLU A 172 -28.61 -15.29 -1.45
C GLU A 172 -27.12 -15.56 -1.73
N MET A 173 -26.38 -14.58 -2.25
CA MET A 173 -24.94 -14.72 -2.46
C MET A 173 -24.16 -14.75 -1.15
N MET A 174 -24.50 -13.90 -0.18
CA MET A 174 -23.90 -13.94 1.15
C MET A 174 -24.16 -15.27 1.86
N ALA A 175 -25.38 -15.81 1.73
CA ALA A 175 -25.72 -17.13 2.25
C ALA A 175 -24.76 -18.20 1.67
N ARG A 176 -24.62 -18.25 0.35
CA ARG A 176 -23.71 -19.20 -0.31
C ARG A 176 -22.25 -18.99 0.11
N ALA A 177 -21.81 -17.75 0.31
CA ALA A 177 -20.47 -17.47 0.84
C ALA A 177 -20.26 -18.06 2.24
N PHE A 178 -21.25 -17.92 3.13
CA PHE A 178 -21.19 -18.45 4.49
C PHE A 178 -21.22 -20.00 4.52
N ASP A 179 -21.86 -20.63 3.53
CA ASP A 179 -21.91 -22.09 3.41
C ASP A 179 -20.69 -22.69 2.69
N ALA A 180 -19.90 -21.85 2.01
CA ALA A 180 -18.75 -22.32 1.26
C ALA A 180 -17.70 -22.94 2.21
N PRO A 181 -17.11 -24.09 1.85
CA PRO A 181 -16.17 -24.82 2.71
C PRO A 181 -14.78 -24.16 2.79
N LYS A 182 -14.43 -23.27 1.85
CA LYS A 182 -13.13 -22.61 1.77
C LYS A 182 -13.28 -21.09 1.74
N TYR A 183 -12.31 -20.39 2.33
CA TYR A 183 -12.11 -18.95 2.16
C TYR A 183 -10.66 -18.70 1.76
N ASN A 184 -10.42 -18.13 0.58
CA ASN A 184 -9.10 -17.69 0.11
C ASN A 184 -9.29 -16.48 -0.83
N SER A 185 -8.71 -15.33 -0.50
CA SER A 185 -8.75 -14.09 -1.32
C SER A 185 -7.73 -14.03 -2.43
N TYR A 186 -6.91 -15.06 -2.57
CA TYR A 186 -5.77 -15.14 -3.47
C TYR A 186 -4.65 -14.14 -3.14
N PHE A 187 -4.60 -13.69 -1.89
CA PHE A 187 -3.62 -12.70 -1.44
C PHE A 187 -2.21 -13.30 -1.44
N GLN A 188 -2.06 -14.54 -0.95
CA GLN A 188 -0.79 -15.27 -0.97
C GLN A 188 -0.29 -15.47 -2.40
N GLU A 189 -1.15 -15.91 -3.32
CA GLU A 189 -0.83 -16.14 -4.72
C GLU A 189 -0.37 -14.86 -5.42
N ARG A 190 -1.02 -13.72 -5.12
CA ARG A 190 -0.59 -12.41 -5.63
C ARG A 190 0.76 -11.98 -5.05
N PHE A 191 0.97 -12.17 -3.75
CA PHE A 191 2.24 -11.80 -3.13
C PHE A 191 3.40 -12.61 -3.70
N ASP A 192 3.21 -13.93 -3.86
CA ASP A 192 4.24 -14.81 -4.42
C ASP A 192 4.57 -14.43 -5.86
N LEU A 193 3.55 -14.12 -6.68
CA LEU A 193 3.74 -13.60 -8.03
C LEU A 193 4.61 -12.33 -8.06
N GLU A 194 4.28 -11.34 -7.23
CA GLU A 194 4.98 -10.06 -7.18
C GLU A 194 6.42 -10.20 -6.68
N ARG A 195 6.61 -11.00 -5.62
CA ARG A 195 7.94 -11.31 -5.08
C ARG A 195 8.80 -12.00 -6.12
N ASP A 196 8.28 -13.02 -6.79
CA ASP A 196 9.03 -13.81 -7.75
C ASP A 196 9.43 -12.99 -8.97
N VAL A 197 8.51 -12.17 -9.50
CA VAL A 197 8.81 -11.27 -10.62
C VAL A 197 9.78 -10.17 -10.21
N ALA A 198 9.62 -9.58 -9.03
CA ALA A 198 10.58 -8.60 -8.52
C ALA A 198 11.98 -9.21 -8.41
N ARG A 199 12.12 -10.44 -7.93
CA ARG A 199 13.39 -11.17 -7.89
C ARG A 199 13.95 -11.45 -9.29
N GLN A 200 13.11 -11.91 -10.22
CA GLN A 200 13.51 -12.20 -11.60
C GLN A 200 14.04 -10.94 -12.32
N LEU A 201 13.42 -9.78 -12.06
CA LEU A 201 13.82 -8.50 -12.65
C LEU A 201 14.94 -7.79 -11.88
N GLY A 202 15.40 -8.35 -10.75
CA GLY A 202 16.39 -7.71 -9.88
C GLY A 202 15.88 -6.41 -9.25
N SER A 203 14.57 -6.26 -9.10
CA SER A 203 13.93 -5.08 -8.53
C SER A 203 14.18 -5.03 -7.03
N ASP A 204 14.76 -3.93 -6.58
CA ASP A 204 15.05 -3.63 -5.19
C ASP A 204 14.07 -2.61 -4.60
N ARG A 205 12.93 -2.37 -5.26
CA ARG A 205 11.93 -1.34 -4.90
C ARG A 205 10.81 -1.87 -4.02
N PRO A 206 10.93 -1.80 -2.68
CA PRO A 206 9.96 -2.42 -1.78
C PRO A 206 8.63 -1.68 -1.74
N LEU A 207 8.62 -0.40 -2.12
CA LEU A 207 7.42 0.42 -2.09
C LEU A 207 6.40 -0.04 -3.15
N ARG A 208 6.87 -0.47 -4.32
CA ARG A 208 5.98 -0.98 -5.37
C ARG A 208 5.30 -2.29 -4.98
N LEU A 209 6.06 -3.24 -4.41
CA LEU A 209 5.50 -4.47 -3.84
C LEU A 209 4.42 -4.13 -2.79
N THR A 210 4.72 -3.17 -1.92
CA THR A 210 3.80 -2.69 -0.89
C THR A 210 2.51 -2.11 -1.47
N ILE A 211 2.62 -1.19 -2.43
CA ILE A 211 1.47 -0.56 -3.09
C ILE A 211 0.64 -1.62 -3.81
N SER A 212 1.28 -2.57 -4.49
CA SER A 212 0.57 -3.67 -5.15
C SER A 212 -0.24 -4.47 -4.13
N MET A 213 0.35 -4.85 -3.00
CA MET A 213 -0.35 -5.57 -1.94
C MET A 213 -1.48 -4.75 -1.31
N MET A 214 -1.30 -3.44 -1.09
CA MET A 214 -2.37 -2.56 -0.59
C MET A 214 -3.54 -2.43 -1.59
N SER A 215 -3.26 -2.58 -2.88
CA SER A 215 -4.28 -2.56 -3.93
C SER A 215 -5.01 -3.89 -4.11
N HIS A 216 -4.72 -4.89 -3.28
CA HIS A 216 -5.40 -6.18 -3.35
C HIS A 216 -6.91 -6.06 -3.10
N PRO A 217 -7.76 -6.63 -3.97
CA PRO A 217 -9.21 -6.64 -3.77
C PRO A 217 -9.63 -7.39 -2.51
N LEU A 218 -10.50 -6.81 -1.69
CA LEU A 218 -11.11 -7.48 -0.53
C LEU A 218 -12.64 -7.31 -0.59
N PRO A 219 -13.36 -8.14 -1.38
CA PRO A 219 -14.78 -7.95 -1.68
C PRO A 219 -15.64 -8.28 -0.47
N SER A 220 -16.62 -7.42 -0.22
CA SER A 220 -17.69 -7.63 0.77
C SER A 220 -17.25 -8.06 2.17
N VAL A 221 -16.01 -7.79 2.59
CA VAL A 221 -15.54 -8.10 3.94
C VAL A 221 -16.39 -7.38 4.99
N ILE A 222 -16.70 -6.09 4.78
CA ILE A 222 -17.67 -5.34 5.60
C ILE A 222 -19.08 -5.90 5.47
N GLY A 223 -19.43 -6.44 4.29
CA GLY A 223 -20.70 -7.12 4.02
C GLY A 223 -20.88 -8.36 4.89
N CYS A 224 -19.81 -9.09 5.20
CA CYS A 224 -19.84 -10.28 6.07
C CYS A 224 -20.36 -9.94 7.46
N SER A 225 -19.81 -8.91 8.13
CA SER A 225 -20.28 -8.44 9.44
C SER A 225 -21.68 -7.82 9.41
N ARG A 226 -22.22 -7.49 8.23
CA ARG A 226 -23.61 -7.02 8.09
C ARG A 226 -24.57 -8.20 7.95
N TYR A 227 -24.18 -9.17 7.12
CA TYR A 227 -24.96 -10.39 6.93
C TYR A 227 -25.06 -11.19 8.22
N GLU A 228 -23.95 -11.34 8.95
CA GLU A 228 -23.92 -11.96 10.29
C GLU A 228 -24.91 -11.29 11.24
N ARG A 229 -24.83 -9.97 11.44
CA ARG A 229 -25.81 -9.23 12.26
C ARG A 229 -27.25 -9.45 11.83
N PHE A 230 -27.51 -9.48 10.52
CA PHE A 230 -28.85 -9.69 9.97
C PHE A 230 -29.39 -11.10 10.26
N ILE A 231 -28.62 -12.16 9.98
CA ILE A 231 -29.09 -13.54 10.19
C ILE A 231 -29.24 -13.85 11.68
N LEU A 232 -28.39 -13.27 12.53
CA LEU A 232 -28.48 -13.45 13.97
C LEU A 232 -29.57 -12.59 14.63
N SER A 233 -30.09 -11.56 13.97
CA SER A 233 -31.23 -10.75 14.48
C SER A 233 -32.59 -11.26 13.99
N ASN A 234 -32.61 -11.93 12.83
CA ASN A 234 -33.84 -12.42 12.20
C ASN A 234 -34.11 -13.91 12.41
N ALA A 235 -33.31 -14.60 13.22
CA ALA A 235 -33.58 -15.97 13.59
C ALA A 235 -34.92 -16.07 14.34
N THR A 236 -35.81 -16.95 13.86
CA THR A 236 -37.23 -16.94 14.26
C THR A 236 -37.53 -17.80 15.48
N ASN A 237 -36.69 -18.80 15.77
CA ASN A 237 -36.86 -19.72 16.90
C ASN A 237 -35.48 -20.20 17.43
N PRO A 238 -35.42 -20.81 18.62
CA PRO A 238 -34.14 -21.24 19.21
C PRO A 238 -33.34 -22.24 18.35
N PRO A 239 -33.94 -23.26 17.71
CA PRO A 239 -33.20 -24.16 16.81
C PRO A 239 -32.57 -23.46 15.60
N ASP A 240 -33.31 -22.56 14.95
CA ASP A 240 -32.83 -21.74 13.83
C ASP A 240 -31.68 -20.83 14.28
N LEU A 241 -31.82 -20.19 15.44
CA LEU A 241 -30.76 -19.35 15.99
C LEU A 241 -29.47 -20.14 16.23
N VAL A 242 -29.55 -21.35 16.81
CA VAL A 242 -28.37 -22.23 16.99
C VAL A 242 -27.74 -22.58 15.64
N GLN A 243 -28.55 -22.89 14.62
CA GLN A 243 -28.06 -23.20 13.28
C GLN A 243 -27.34 -22.01 12.64
N GLN A 244 -27.96 -20.82 12.64
CA GLN A 244 -27.36 -19.61 12.08
C GLN A 244 -26.08 -19.22 12.83
N THR A 245 -26.09 -19.36 14.15
CA THR A 245 -24.90 -19.09 14.97
C THR A 245 -23.75 -20.03 14.64
N ARG A 246 -23.98 -21.33 14.49
CA ARG A 246 -22.94 -22.29 14.07
C ARG A 246 -22.38 -21.95 12.69
N ARG A 247 -23.25 -21.53 11.77
CA ARG A 247 -22.85 -21.08 10.42
C ARG A 247 -21.95 -19.85 10.46
N VAL A 248 -22.32 -18.84 11.26
CA VAL A 248 -21.53 -17.63 11.51
C VAL A 248 -20.16 -17.98 12.08
N ILE A 249 -20.11 -18.82 13.12
CA ILE A 249 -18.86 -19.28 13.73
C ILE A 249 -17.98 -19.95 12.69
N ALA A 250 -18.52 -20.92 11.95
CA ALA A 250 -17.75 -21.68 10.97
C ALA A 250 -17.15 -20.78 9.87
N PHE A 251 -17.91 -19.79 9.38
CA PHE A 251 -17.40 -18.84 8.40
C PHE A 251 -16.34 -17.90 8.98
N GLY A 252 -16.58 -17.36 10.19
CA GLY A 252 -15.61 -16.51 10.89
C GLY A 252 -14.28 -17.23 11.15
N GLU A 253 -14.32 -18.49 11.57
CA GLU A 253 -13.15 -19.36 11.76
C GLU A 253 -12.37 -19.58 10.45
N ARG A 254 -13.05 -19.77 9.31
CA ARG A 254 -12.40 -19.84 8.00
C ARG A 254 -11.71 -18.53 7.63
N MET A 255 -12.34 -17.39 7.87
CA MET A 255 -11.73 -16.08 7.64
C MET A 255 -10.54 -15.80 8.57
N MET A 256 -10.54 -16.34 9.79
CA MET A 256 -9.38 -16.23 10.69
C MET A 256 -8.15 -17.00 10.19
N ALA A 257 -8.33 -17.94 9.26
CA ALA A 257 -7.23 -18.62 8.58
C ALA A 257 -6.74 -17.88 7.32
N ALA A 258 -7.35 -16.76 6.94
CA ALA A 258 -6.97 -15.96 5.77
C ALA A 258 -5.57 -15.33 5.91
N ASP A 259 -5.04 -14.84 4.80
CA ASP A 259 -3.67 -14.32 4.73
C ASP A 259 -3.53 -12.86 5.20
N THR A 260 -4.62 -12.10 5.28
CA THR A 260 -4.57 -10.68 5.71
C THR A 260 -5.13 -10.48 7.12
N GLU A 261 -4.48 -9.64 7.94
CA GLU A 261 -5.02 -9.33 9.28
C GLU A 261 -6.36 -8.61 9.23
N PHE A 262 -6.67 -7.90 8.13
CA PHE A 262 -7.98 -7.26 7.97
C PHE A 262 -9.09 -8.30 7.84
N GLU A 263 -8.90 -9.33 7.00
CA GLU A 263 -9.84 -10.45 6.90
C GLU A 263 -9.89 -11.24 8.21
N GLN A 264 -8.75 -11.51 8.84
CA GLN A 264 -8.70 -12.17 10.14
C GLN A 264 -9.39 -11.36 11.24
N PHE A 265 -9.25 -10.03 11.24
CA PHE A 265 -9.93 -9.14 12.19
C PHE A 265 -11.45 -9.24 12.05
N ILE A 266 -11.93 -9.24 10.80
CA ILE A 266 -13.35 -9.36 10.51
C ILE A 266 -13.85 -10.77 10.85
N GLY A 267 -13.08 -11.81 10.49
CA GLY A 267 -13.34 -13.19 10.86
C GLY A 267 -13.43 -13.41 12.37
N ARG A 268 -12.51 -12.81 13.14
CA ARG A 268 -12.54 -12.78 14.61
C ARG A 268 -13.81 -12.15 15.14
N SER A 269 -14.19 -10.97 14.62
CA SER A 269 -15.42 -10.28 15.04
C SER A 269 -16.66 -11.13 14.77
N VAL A 270 -16.77 -11.67 13.54
CA VAL A 270 -17.89 -12.52 13.12
C VAL A 270 -17.97 -13.79 13.98
N ALA A 271 -16.86 -14.48 14.20
CA ALA A 271 -16.81 -15.67 15.04
C ALA A 271 -17.14 -15.35 16.50
N LEU A 272 -16.61 -14.26 17.05
CA LEU A 272 -16.84 -13.84 18.43
C LEU A 272 -18.32 -13.56 18.70
N ASP A 273 -18.99 -12.83 17.81
CA ASP A 273 -20.42 -12.55 17.92
C ASP A 273 -21.24 -13.85 17.87
N GLY A 274 -20.84 -14.78 16.99
CA GLY A 274 -21.40 -16.13 16.97
C GLY A 274 -21.21 -16.87 18.30
N TYR A 275 -19.99 -16.96 18.82
CA TYR A 275 -19.72 -17.66 20.09
C TYR A 275 -20.47 -17.05 21.27
N LYS A 276 -20.53 -15.71 21.38
CA LYS A 276 -21.28 -15.01 22.42
C LYS A 276 -22.77 -15.34 22.40
N LYS A 277 -23.35 -15.46 21.19
CA LYS A 277 -24.73 -15.91 21.06
C LYS A 277 -24.87 -17.38 21.40
N LEU A 278 -23.96 -18.26 20.96
CA LEU A 278 -24.08 -19.70 21.18
C LEU A 278 -23.97 -20.11 22.65
N GLN A 279 -23.10 -19.44 23.41
CA GLN A 279 -22.77 -19.81 24.79
C GLN A 279 -24.00 -19.99 25.71
N PRO A 280 -24.94 -19.04 25.83
CA PRO A 280 -26.12 -19.21 26.68
C PRO A 280 -27.08 -20.32 26.20
N MET A 281 -26.98 -20.75 24.94
CA MET A 281 -27.82 -21.80 24.34
C MET A 281 -27.17 -23.18 24.37
N ALA A 282 -25.90 -23.28 24.75
CA ALA A 282 -25.15 -24.52 24.77
C ALA A 282 -25.43 -25.35 26.04
N ALA A 283 -25.24 -26.66 25.94
CA ALA A 283 -25.31 -27.55 27.09
C ALA A 283 -24.28 -27.13 28.16
N PRO A 284 -24.55 -27.34 29.47
CA PRO A 284 -23.65 -26.91 30.54
C PRO A 284 -22.20 -27.39 30.37
N ALA A 285 -22.00 -28.59 29.81
CA ALA A 285 -20.69 -29.16 29.53
C ALA A 285 -19.87 -28.35 28.50
N ASP A 286 -20.54 -27.71 27.53
CA ASP A 286 -19.90 -26.97 26.44
C ASP A 286 -19.68 -25.48 26.77
N GLN A 287 -20.40 -24.95 27.76
CA GLN A 287 -20.36 -23.51 28.11
C GLN A 287 -18.97 -23.03 28.53
N ALA A 288 -18.20 -23.88 29.23
CA ALA A 288 -16.85 -23.55 29.67
C ALA A 288 -15.88 -23.46 28.47
N PHE A 289 -15.97 -24.38 27.53
CA PHE A 289 -15.18 -24.37 26.30
C PHE A 289 -15.48 -23.13 25.45
N LEU A 290 -16.76 -22.83 25.25
CA LEU A 290 -17.19 -21.64 24.51
C LEU A 290 -16.75 -20.34 25.20
N GLY A 291 -16.84 -20.29 26.54
CA GLY A 291 -16.36 -19.15 27.33
C GLY A 291 -14.86 -18.92 27.17
N ALA A 292 -14.04 -19.98 27.24
CA ALA A 292 -12.61 -19.89 27.00
C ALA A 292 -12.28 -19.37 25.59
N ARG A 293 -13.02 -19.83 24.56
CA ARG A 293 -12.85 -19.36 23.18
C ARG A 293 -13.22 -17.89 23.03
N ILE A 294 -14.30 -17.42 23.67
CA ILE A 294 -14.69 -16.01 23.69
C ILE A 294 -13.57 -15.15 24.28
N VAL A 295 -13.06 -15.50 25.45
CA VAL A 295 -11.96 -14.76 26.10
C VAL A 295 -10.72 -14.74 25.23
N GLN A 296 -10.36 -15.87 24.60
CA GLN A 296 -9.23 -15.93 23.68
C GLN A 296 -9.40 -14.94 22.51
N LEU A 297 -10.57 -14.93 21.87
CA LEU A 297 -10.87 -14.03 20.75
C LEU A 297 -10.92 -12.55 21.19
N GLU A 298 -11.44 -12.25 22.38
CA GLU A 298 -11.44 -10.90 22.95
C GLU A 298 -10.02 -10.40 23.21
N ILE A 299 -9.15 -11.24 23.80
CA ILE A 299 -7.74 -10.93 23.99
C ILE A 299 -7.07 -10.67 22.64
N MET A 300 -7.31 -11.52 21.63
CA MET A 300 -6.75 -11.31 20.29
C MET A 300 -7.28 -10.04 19.60
N GLN A 301 -8.51 -9.62 19.90
CA GLN A 301 -9.10 -8.39 19.36
C GLN A 301 -8.57 -7.14 20.09
N HIS A 302 -8.31 -7.24 21.39
CA HIS A 302 -7.80 -6.16 22.25
C HIS A 302 -6.28 -6.05 22.26
N ALA A 303 -5.57 -7.12 21.89
CA ALA A 303 -4.19 -7.11 21.45
C ALA A 303 -4.13 -6.34 20.13
N ARG A 304 -4.34 -5.03 20.23
CA ARG A 304 -4.18 -4.05 19.18
C ARG A 304 -2.92 -4.41 18.40
N ILE A 305 -3.06 -4.45 17.08
CA ILE A 305 -1.98 -4.18 16.11
C ILE A 305 -1.07 -3.14 16.77
N GLY A 306 0.15 -3.55 17.11
CA GLY A 306 1.01 -2.85 18.07
C GLY A 306 1.14 -1.36 17.77
N SER A 307 0.29 -0.53 18.37
CA SER A 307 0.19 0.89 18.05
C SER A 307 1.46 1.66 18.38
N GLY A 308 2.27 1.12 19.29
CA GLY A 308 3.62 1.64 19.56
C GLY A 308 4.64 1.30 18.46
N ILE A 309 4.58 0.08 17.92
CA ILE A 309 5.46 -0.38 16.85
C ILE A 309 5.14 0.35 15.55
N THR A 310 3.86 0.51 15.22
CA THR A 310 3.45 1.26 14.01
C THR A 310 3.77 2.75 14.10
N LEU A 311 3.65 3.37 15.29
CA LEU A 311 4.03 4.78 15.49
C LEU A 311 5.54 4.99 15.40
N ALA A 312 6.34 4.12 16.04
CA ALA A 312 7.79 4.19 15.99
C ALA A 312 8.31 4.02 14.55
N LEU A 313 7.71 3.10 13.79
CA LEU A 313 8.02 2.93 12.38
C LEU A 313 7.59 4.17 11.59
N ALA A 314 6.36 4.66 11.72
CA ALA A 314 5.95 5.89 11.02
C ALA A 314 6.88 7.09 11.29
N MET A 315 7.39 7.22 12.51
CA MET A 315 8.39 8.22 12.87
C MET A 315 9.73 7.97 12.16
N ASN A 316 10.20 6.72 12.09
CA ASN A 316 11.40 6.35 11.34
C ASN A 316 11.27 6.64 9.83
N ALA A 317 10.12 6.35 9.21
CA ALA A 317 9.86 6.73 7.82
C ALA A 317 10.04 8.24 7.60
N ARG A 318 9.48 9.05 8.50
CA ARG A 318 9.64 10.52 8.45
C ARG A 318 11.06 11.00 8.61
N ILE A 319 11.82 10.35 9.49
CA ILE A 319 13.25 10.63 9.66
C ILE A 319 13.99 10.35 8.35
N VAL A 320 13.73 9.23 7.69
CA VAL A 320 14.35 8.87 6.41
C VAL A 320 14.02 9.89 5.33
N GLU A 321 12.74 10.26 5.16
CA GLU A 321 12.31 11.28 4.18
C GLU A 321 12.93 12.65 4.44
N THR A 322 12.95 13.09 5.71
CA THR A 322 13.55 14.37 6.09
C THR A 322 15.05 14.37 5.82
N CYS A 323 15.74 13.28 6.17
CA CYS A 323 17.17 13.14 5.90
C CYS A 323 17.46 13.09 4.40
N PHE A 324 16.61 12.46 3.59
CA PHE A 324 16.74 12.49 2.14
C PHE A 324 16.70 13.93 1.59
N VAL A 325 15.73 14.74 2.02
CA VAL A 325 15.66 16.16 1.62
C VAL A 325 16.91 16.94 2.09
N LEU A 326 17.38 16.70 3.31
CA LEU A 326 18.60 17.34 3.82
C LEU A 326 19.85 16.97 3.01
N ILE A 327 19.97 15.70 2.60
CA ILE A 327 21.06 15.23 1.73
C ILE A 327 21.00 15.93 0.37
N LEU A 328 19.82 16.04 -0.24
CA LEU A 328 19.64 16.77 -1.50
C LEU A 328 20.01 18.25 -1.37
N LEU A 329 19.54 18.93 -0.32
CA LEU A 329 19.88 20.33 -0.04
C LEU A 329 21.38 20.53 0.17
N ALA A 330 22.03 19.63 0.93
CA ALA A 330 23.47 19.65 1.14
C ALA A 330 24.23 19.45 -0.18
N ALA A 331 23.83 18.46 -0.99
CA ALA A 331 24.43 18.18 -2.30
C ALA A 331 24.30 19.37 -3.26
N MET A 332 23.12 19.98 -3.35
CA MET A 332 22.90 21.20 -4.16
C MET A 332 23.74 22.37 -3.66
N THR A 333 23.85 22.55 -2.34
CA THR A 333 24.66 23.62 -1.73
C THR A 333 26.15 23.44 -2.05
N MET A 334 26.65 22.19 -1.99
CA MET A 334 28.02 21.87 -2.39
C MET A 334 28.25 22.10 -3.89
N ALA A 335 27.33 21.67 -4.75
CA ALA A 335 27.42 21.87 -6.19
C ALA A 335 27.41 23.37 -6.56
N ALA A 336 26.52 24.16 -5.94
CA ALA A 336 26.48 25.61 -6.13
C ALA A 336 27.76 26.29 -5.64
N SER A 337 28.29 25.88 -4.48
CA SER A 337 29.54 26.40 -3.94
C SER A 337 30.74 26.07 -4.84
N ALA A 338 30.81 24.85 -5.37
CA ALA A 338 31.82 24.44 -6.34
C ALA A 338 31.70 25.22 -7.66
N ALA A 339 30.48 25.39 -8.18
CA ALA A 339 30.24 26.19 -9.39
C ALA A 339 30.69 27.64 -9.21
N VAL A 340 30.36 28.27 -8.07
CA VAL A 340 30.83 29.63 -7.76
C VAL A 340 32.35 29.69 -7.68
N PHE A 341 33.00 28.68 -7.10
CA PHE A 341 34.46 28.61 -7.01
C PHE A 341 35.12 28.49 -8.39
N ILE A 342 34.58 27.63 -9.26
CA ILE A 342 35.08 27.39 -10.63
C ILE A 342 34.83 28.61 -11.52
N PHE A 343 33.60 29.10 -11.60
CA PHE A 343 33.20 30.14 -12.57
C PHE A 343 33.62 31.55 -12.16
N ARG A 344 33.69 31.87 -10.87
CA ARG A 344 34.08 33.23 -10.43
C ARG A 344 35.56 33.37 -10.09
N ARG A 345 36.36 32.31 -10.19
CA ARG A 345 37.78 32.28 -9.76
C ARG A 345 38.02 32.92 -8.38
N MET A 346 37.01 32.88 -7.49
CA MET A 346 37.09 33.49 -6.15
C MET A 346 37.91 32.59 -5.24
N ARG A 347 39.23 32.75 -5.30
CA ARG A 347 40.18 31.79 -4.72
C ARG A 347 40.22 31.75 -3.18
N LYS A 348 39.51 32.62 -2.44
CA LYS A 348 39.62 32.73 -0.97
C LYS A 348 38.37 33.24 -0.23
N SER A 349 37.14 32.92 -0.67
CA SER A 349 35.96 33.30 0.13
C SER A 349 35.79 32.36 1.34
N ARG A 350 36.13 32.85 2.54
CA ARG A 350 35.95 32.12 3.81
C ARG A 350 34.49 31.70 4.04
N ALA A 351 33.54 32.53 3.60
CA ALA A 351 32.10 32.25 3.71
C ALA A 351 31.67 31.02 2.89
N ILE A 352 32.15 30.90 1.64
CA ILE A 352 31.86 29.73 0.78
C ILE A 352 32.44 28.45 1.37
N GLY A 353 33.65 28.55 1.96
CA GLY A 353 34.26 27.46 2.71
C GLY A 353 33.37 26.99 3.86
N ILE A 354 32.95 27.89 4.76
CA ILE A 354 32.10 27.56 5.92
C ILE A 354 30.79 26.89 5.49
N VAL A 355 30.12 27.43 4.46
CA VAL A 355 28.88 26.86 3.92
C VAL A 355 29.10 25.44 3.37
N SER A 356 30.20 25.22 2.65
CA SER A 356 30.54 23.90 2.11
C SER A 356 30.87 22.89 3.24
N TYR A 357 31.61 23.32 4.27
CA TYR A 357 31.91 22.49 5.44
C TYR A 357 30.64 22.10 6.21
N ALA A 358 29.72 23.05 6.41
CA ALA A 358 28.44 22.79 7.05
C ALA A 358 27.59 21.81 6.22
N ALA A 359 27.54 21.97 4.90
CA ALA A 359 26.81 21.07 4.01
C ALA A 359 27.35 19.62 4.08
N VAL A 360 28.67 19.43 4.09
CA VAL A 360 29.28 18.11 4.26
C VAL A 360 28.91 17.49 5.62
N GLY A 361 28.95 18.28 6.69
CA GLY A 361 28.56 17.82 8.03
C GLY A 361 27.09 17.38 8.10
N ILE A 362 26.19 18.18 7.52
CA ILE A 362 24.76 17.86 7.42
C ILE A 362 24.55 16.58 6.61
N MET A 363 25.21 16.44 5.45
CA MET A 363 25.09 15.26 4.60
C MET A 363 25.52 14.00 5.34
N LEU A 364 26.66 14.03 6.05
CA LEU A 364 27.15 12.89 6.82
C LEU A 364 26.18 12.51 7.94
N LEU A 365 25.75 13.48 8.74
CA LEU A 365 24.82 13.24 9.85
C LEU A 365 23.48 12.69 9.34
N ALA A 366 22.91 13.30 8.31
CA ALA A 366 21.68 12.85 7.68
C ALA A 366 21.81 11.43 7.10
N SER A 367 22.96 11.08 6.54
CA SER A 367 23.20 9.72 6.02
C SER A 367 23.24 8.68 7.15
N ILE A 368 23.93 8.97 8.26
CA ILE A 368 23.97 8.08 9.42
C ILE A 368 22.57 7.89 10.01
N VAL A 369 21.85 8.99 10.23
CA VAL A 369 20.51 8.98 10.82
C VAL A 369 19.52 8.25 9.91
N ALA A 370 19.53 8.52 8.61
CA ALA A 370 18.70 7.81 7.63
C ALA A 370 19.00 6.31 7.60
N PHE A 371 20.28 5.93 7.62
CA PHE A 371 20.67 4.53 7.60
C PHE A 371 20.12 3.79 8.81
N VAL A 372 20.33 4.32 10.02
CA VAL A 372 19.84 3.70 11.27
C VAL A 372 18.32 3.64 11.30
N ALA A 373 17.63 4.73 10.91
CA ALA A 373 16.18 4.77 10.85
C ALA A 373 15.60 3.78 9.82
N TYR A 374 16.34 3.49 8.74
CA TYR A 374 15.90 2.57 7.70
C TYR A 374 16.16 1.08 8.00
N LEU A 375 17.07 0.75 8.93
CA LEU A 375 17.43 -0.64 9.23
C LEU A 375 16.23 -1.58 9.49
N PRO A 376 15.23 -1.21 10.31
CA PRO A 376 14.06 -2.08 10.54
C PRO A 376 13.29 -2.40 9.26
N TYR A 377 13.21 -1.45 8.33
CA TYR A 377 12.55 -1.64 7.04
C TYR A 377 13.33 -2.59 6.15
N SER A 378 14.64 -2.41 6.06
CA SER A 378 15.49 -3.27 5.23
C SER A 378 15.41 -4.74 5.65
N GLN A 379 15.26 -5.01 6.96
CA GLN A 379 15.07 -6.35 7.48
C GLN A 379 13.70 -6.93 7.08
N LEU A 380 12.63 -6.16 7.18
CA LEU A 380 11.29 -6.59 6.75
C LEU A 380 11.25 -6.85 5.24
N VAL A 381 11.90 -6.00 4.44
CA VAL A 381 12.01 -6.20 2.99
C VAL A 381 12.80 -7.46 2.67
N ALA A 382 13.94 -7.68 3.34
CA ALA A 382 14.73 -8.90 3.16
C ALA A 382 13.91 -10.15 3.51
N GLN A 383 13.14 -10.12 4.59
CA GLN A 383 12.24 -11.20 4.96
C GLN A 383 11.14 -11.41 3.92
N ALA A 384 10.50 -10.34 3.44
CA ALA A 384 9.46 -10.43 2.41
C ALA A 384 9.99 -10.96 1.08
N MET A 385 11.24 -10.67 0.73
CA MET A 385 11.88 -11.16 -0.50
C MET A 385 12.39 -12.60 -0.38
N ASP A 386 12.50 -13.15 0.84
CA ASP A 386 12.80 -14.56 1.04
C ASP A 386 11.60 -15.42 0.62
N SER A 387 11.86 -16.38 -0.27
CA SER A 387 10.90 -17.35 -0.79
C SER A 387 10.32 -18.27 0.29
N ARG A 388 10.99 -18.42 1.43
CA ARG A 388 10.53 -19.26 2.54
C ARG A 388 9.61 -18.52 3.51
N THR A 389 9.53 -17.20 3.41
CA THR A 389 8.73 -16.39 4.33
C THR A 389 7.27 -16.40 3.90
N PRO A 390 6.33 -16.78 4.79
CA PRO A 390 4.91 -16.70 4.51
C PRO A 390 4.41 -15.25 4.52
N VAL A 391 3.31 -14.99 3.82
CA VAL A 391 2.74 -13.64 3.66
C VAL A 391 2.22 -13.01 4.94
N LYS A 392 2.12 -13.78 6.01
CA LYS A 392 1.80 -13.24 7.35
C LYS A 392 2.81 -12.17 7.83
N VAL A 393 4.01 -12.11 7.25
CA VAL A 393 5.01 -11.03 7.46
C VAL A 393 4.74 -9.78 6.59
N GLY A 394 3.95 -9.94 5.53
CA GLY A 394 3.58 -8.89 4.58
C GLY A 394 2.77 -7.76 5.20
N LEU A 395 1.96 -7.98 6.24
CA LEU A 395 1.16 -6.88 6.83
C LEU A 395 1.94 -5.92 7.73
N PRO A 396 2.88 -6.38 8.58
CA PRO A 396 3.89 -5.50 9.16
C PRO A 396 4.63 -4.73 8.06
N LEU A 397 5.01 -5.37 6.96
CA LEU A 397 5.62 -4.69 5.81
C LEU A 397 4.66 -3.65 5.17
N LEU A 398 3.36 -3.95 5.05
CA LEU A 398 2.34 -3.03 4.51
C LEU A 398 2.05 -1.83 5.39
N GLY A 399 1.88 -2.05 6.70
CA GLY A 399 1.68 -0.98 7.67
C GLY A 399 2.91 -0.09 7.81
N THR A 400 4.10 -0.69 7.71
CA THR A 400 5.38 0.02 7.88
C THR A 400 5.77 0.80 6.63
N LEU A 401 5.80 0.18 5.45
CA LEU A 401 6.09 0.89 4.21
C LEU A 401 4.93 1.79 3.76
N GLY A 402 3.68 1.42 4.09
CA GLY A 402 2.53 2.31 3.96
C GLY A 402 2.64 3.58 4.80
N SER A 403 3.47 3.58 5.86
CA SER A 403 3.74 4.79 6.65
C SER A 403 4.55 5.83 5.86
N PHE A 404 5.39 5.44 4.90
CA PHE A 404 5.99 6.41 3.99
C PHE A 404 4.92 7.16 3.14
N GLY A 405 3.77 6.52 2.89
CA GLY A 405 2.67 7.10 2.11
C GLY A 405 1.58 7.84 2.84
N MET A 406 1.06 7.19 3.87
CA MET A 406 -0.02 7.70 4.69
C MET A 406 0.39 9.02 5.32
N THR A 407 1.66 9.20 5.66
CA THR A 407 2.11 10.45 6.26
C THR A 407 2.10 11.60 5.25
N PHE A 408 2.39 11.39 3.96
CA PHE A 408 2.19 12.42 2.93
C PHE A 408 0.70 12.80 2.78
N LEU A 409 -0.20 11.80 2.69
CA LEU A 409 -1.63 12.03 2.51
C LEU A 409 -2.32 12.66 3.74
N TYR A 410 -1.90 12.33 4.96
CA TYR A 410 -2.51 12.83 6.20
C TYR A 410 -1.78 14.01 6.85
N SER A 411 -0.52 14.30 6.48
CA SER A 411 0.25 15.41 7.09
C SER A 411 0.59 16.58 6.17
N VAL A 412 0.25 16.55 4.87
CA VAL A 412 0.37 17.76 4.04
C VAL A 412 -0.86 18.66 4.25
N LYS A 413 -1.02 19.10 5.49
CA LYS A 413 -1.55 20.45 5.73
C LYS A 413 -0.41 21.39 5.38
N ALA A 414 -0.30 21.79 4.12
CA ALA A 414 0.79 22.64 3.61
C ALA A 414 1.07 23.89 4.46
N HIS A 415 0.09 24.36 5.24
CA HIS A 415 0.26 25.45 6.21
C HIS A 415 1.21 25.14 7.38
N VAL A 416 1.40 23.87 7.78
CA VAL A 416 2.31 23.49 8.88
C VAL A 416 3.77 23.60 8.45
N TYR A 417 4.07 23.31 7.19
CA TYR A 417 5.40 23.45 6.60
C TYR A 417 5.60 24.79 5.86
N GLY A 418 4.57 25.64 5.81
CA GLY A 418 4.65 26.97 5.22
C GLY A 418 5.79 27.79 5.85
N TRP A 419 5.98 27.64 7.16
CA TRP A 419 7.10 28.26 7.87
C TRP A 419 8.46 27.66 7.50
N SER A 420 8.55 26.35 7.26
CA SER A 420 9.79 25.69 6.83
C SER A 420 10.16 26.06 5.39
N ILE A 421 9.19 26.13 4.48
CA ILE A 421 9.37 26.60 3.09
C ILE A 421 9.73 28.08 3.08
N LEU A 422 9.04 28.90 3.89
CA LEU A 422 9.35 30.32 4.05
C LEU A 422 10.77 30.50 4.61
N LEU A 423 11.16 29.74 5.63
CA LEU A 423 12.51 29.79 6.18
C LEU A 423 13.57 29.33 5.17
N ALA A 424 13.29 28.31 4.34
CA ALA A 424 14.18 27.89 3.27
C ALA A 424 14.31 28.97 2.17
N LEU A 425 13.20 29.58 1.75
CA LEU A 425 13.18 30.68 0.79
C LEU A 425 13.86 31.95 1.35
N LEU A 426 13.63 32.28 2.62
CA LEU A 426 14.31 33.38 3.32
C LEU A 426 15.80 33.10 3.50
N SER A 427 16.18 31.85 3.74
CA SER A 427 17.59 31.43 3.81
C SER A 427 18.26 31.56 2.45
N LEU A 428 17.60 31.11 1.37
CA LEU A 428 18.06 31.29 -0.02
C LEU A 428 18.13 32.78 -0.42
N ALA A 429 17.14 33.58 -0.03
CA ALA A 429 17.12 35.02 -0.26
C ALA A 429 18.21 35.73 0.55
N GLY A 430 18.45 35.33 1.79
CA GLY A 430 19.57 35.81 2.61
C GLY A 430 20.91 35.47 1.98
N LEU A 431 21.07 34.24 1.48
CA LEU A 431 22.27 33.79 0.76
C LEU A 431 22.47 34.59 -0.53
N TRP A 432 21.41 34.89 -1.27
CA TRP A 432 21.43 35.74 -2.46
C TRP A 432 21.79 37.20 -2.13
N LEU A 433 21.23 37.77 -1.07
CA LEU A 433 21.53 39.13 -0.61
C LEU A 433 22.99 39.26 -0.15
N VAL A 434 23.51 38.28 0.58
CA VAL A 434 24.92 38.21 0.94
C VAL A 434 25.79 38.18 -0.32
N VAL A 435 25.47 37.32 -1.30
CA VAL A 435 26.19 37.27 -2.59
C VAL A 435 26.11 38.60 -3.35
N ARG A 436 24.99 39.34 -3.23
CA ARG A 436 24.79 40.65 -3.86
C ARG A 436 25.58 41.75 -3.16
N GLN A 437 25.66 41.74 -1.83
CA GLN A 437 26.38 42.76 -1.05
C GLN A 437 27.90 42.71 -1.26
N PHE A 438 28.44 41.53 -1.59
CA PHE A 438 29.84 41.35 -1.97
C PHE A 438 30.14 41.71 -3.45
N ARG A 439 29.14 42.08 -4.24
CA ARG A 439 29.35 42.76 -5.54
C ARG A 439 29.50 44.27 -5.30
N LYS A 440 30.69 44.73 -4.92
CA LYS A 440 31.00 46.17 -5.06
C LYS A 440 30.98 46.52 -6.56
N PRO A 441 30.31 47.61 -6.99
CA PRO A 441 30.49 48.11 -8.35
C PRO A 441 31.97 48.50 -8.53
N PRO A 442 32.55 48.31 -9.73
CA PRO A 442 33.94 48.67 -9.98
C PRO A 442 34.12 50.15 -9.66
N ALA A 443 35.16 50.47 -8.88
CA ALA A 443 35.52 51.84 -8.58
C ALA A 443 35.73 52.59 -9.90
N ARG A 444 35.02 53.71 -10.09
CA ARG A 444 35.24 54.59 -11.24
C ARG A 444 36.71 55.02 -11.23
N PRO A 445 37.45 54.90 -12.34
CA PRO A 445 38.82 55.38 -12.41
C PRO A 445 38.83 56.89 -12.11
N ALA A 446 39.68 57.30 -11.17
CA ALA A 446 39.91 58.70 -10.89
C ALA A 446 40.44 59.37 -12.17
N VAL A 447 39.68 60.34 -12.68
CA VAL A 447 40.13 61.21 -13.76
C VAL A 447 41.26 62.05 -13.19
N VAL A 448 42.49 61.75 -13.62
CA VAL A 448 43.64 62.63 -13.40
C VAL A 448 43.45 63.81 -14.35
N SER A 449 43.08 64.96 -13.80
CA SER A 449 43.18 66.24 -14.51
C SER A 449 44.66 66.64 -14.57
N ALA A 450 45.22 66.64 -15.78
CA ALA A 450 46.43 67.38 -16.08
C ALA A 450 46.03 68.82 -16.41
N GLY A 451 46.67 69.78 -15.73
CA GLY A 451 46.46 71.22 -15.85
C GLY A 451 47.11 71.93 -14.67
#